data_AF-A0A8H5P634-F1
#
_entry.id   AF-A0A8H5P634-F1
#
_cell.length_a   1.000
_cell.length_b   1.000
_cell.length_c   1.000
_cell.angle_alpha   90.00
_cell.angle_beta   90.00
_cell.angle_gamma   90.00
#
_symmetry.space_group_name_H-M   'P 1'
#
loop_
_entity.id
_entity.type
_entity.pdbx_description
1 polymer ?
#
loop_
_entity_poly.entity_id
_entity_poly.type
_entity_poly.pdbx_seq_one_letter_code
_entity_poly.pdbx_strand_id
1 'polypeptide(L)'
;MFTSFIFSLVIAEMLGIEFMWSSDSDTIVLEDTLERTISTIAGDPTVGGASSGLTVHNGNDTVVTRLAATVYWAELYLTRSTPACTATSDCQSGPCTAFRLSALSAILMPWYMQKVFGKRMIVNEDRHLTTNLLVRGWGVVFASDVLTATETPTTATRWLRQQVRWARATHIESLLVPRVYAMSHPMAFFAAARREFGPLVAAVAVLWYFLTSQKLLYFSYPDLFLRIGITTVYNILRNPDRLRLALSCHSHLEFGDNDG
;
A
#
# COMPACT_ATOMS: atom_id res chain seq x y z
N MET A 1 17.90 5.95 -1.83
CA MET A 1 16.64 6.54 -1.32
C MET A 1 16.88 7.78 -0.48
N PHE A 2 17.41 7.71 0.76
CA PHE A 2 17.58 8.93 1.59
C PHE A 2 18.43 10.02 0.92
N THR A 3 19.61 9.67 0.43
CA THR A 3 20.47 10.60 -0.31
C THR A 3 19.77 11.16 -1.54
N SER A 4 19.08 10.31 -2.30
CA SER A 4 18.27 10.69 -3.46
C SER A 4 17.23 11.75 -3.08
N PHE A 5 16.49 11.55 -1.99
CA PHE A 5 15.49 12.52 -1.51
C PHE A 5 16.11 13.85 -1.09
N ILE A 6 17.29 13.85 -0.46
CA ILE A 6 17.99 15.10 -0.13
C ILE A 6 18.37 15.88 -1.39
N PHE A 7 18.98 15.22 -2.38
CA PHE A 7 19.34 15.88 -3.64
C PHE A 7 18.09 16.37 -4.38
N SER A 8 17.04 15.56 -4.46
CA SER A 8 15.77 15.94 -5.09
C SER A 8 15.13 17.14 -4.40
N LEU A 9 15.16 17.22 -3.06
CA LEU A 9 14.66 18.37 -2.30
C LEU A 9 15.40 19.65 -2.65
N VAL A 10 16.75 19.60 -2.68
CA VAL A 10 17.58 20.77 -3.01
C VAL A 10 17.32 21.23 -4.44
N ILE A 11 17.29 20.29 -5.40
CA ILE A 11 17.02 20.60 -6.81
C ILE A 11 15.61 21.20 -6.96
N ALA A 12 14.62 20.63 -6.27
CA ALA A 12 13.26 21.11 -6.34
C ALA A 12 13.11 22.51 -5.74
N GLU A 13 13.79 22.80 -4.64
CA GLU A 13 13.83 24.15 -4.05
C GLU A 13 14.44 25.16 -5.02
N MET A 14 15.55 24.80 -5.68
CA MET A 14 16.19 25.66 -6.68
C MET A 14 15.31 25.92 -7.92
N LEU A 15 14.46 24.96 -8.30
CA LEU A 15 13.60 25.04 -9.47
C LEU A 15 12.16 25.49 -9.16
N GLY A 16 11.83 25.73 -7.88
CA GLY A 16 10.46 26.07 -7.47
C GLY A 16 9.45 24.95 -7.68
N ILE A 17 9.88 23.68 -7.64
CA ILE A 17 9.02 22.50 -7.76
C ILE A 17 8.40 22.20 -6.39
N GLU A 18 7.09 21.93 -6.33
CA GLU A 18 6.35 21.68 -5.08
C GLU A 18 6.17 20.19 -4.76
N PHE A 19 6.12 19.34 -5.78
CA PHE A 19 5.82 17.91 -5.65
C PHE A 19 6.95 17.04 -6.17
N MET A 20 7.12 15.87 -5.58
CA MET A 20 8.09 14.88 -6.03
C MET A 20 7.45 13.51 -6.14
N TRP A 21 7.78 12.83 -7.22
CA TRP A 21 7.47 11.43 -7.44
C TRP A 21 8.69 10.55 -7.16
N SER A 22 8.47 9.38 -6.57
CA SER A 22 9.47 8.34 -6.40
C SER A 22 8.87 6.99 -6.78
N SER A 23 9.64 6.24 -7.57
CA SER A 23 9.33 4.87 -7.99
C SER A 23 10.56 3.97 -7.93
N ASP A 24 10.33 2.68 -7.86
CA ASP A 24 11.37 1.66 -7.96
C ASP A 24 11.80 1.48 -9.43
N SER A 25 13.00 0.93 -9.64
CA SER A 25 13.57 0.75 -10.99
C SER A 25 12.87 -0.32 -11.82
N ASP A 26 12.11 -1.21 -11.17
CA ASP A 26 11.31 -2.27 -11.78
C ASP A 26 9.85 -1.85 -11.99
N THR A 27 9.57 -0.54 -11.92
CA THR A 27 8.21 0.00 -12.02
C THR A 27 8.01 0.78 -13.31
N ILE A 28 6.94 0.42 -14.02
CA ILE A 28 6.42 1.12 -15.19
C ILE A 28 5.32 2.07 -14.72
N VAL A 29 5.56 3.37 -14.92
CA VAL A 29 4.56 4.42 -14.66
C VAL A 29 3.65 4.52 -15.88
N LEU A 30 2.35 4.25 -15.69
CA LEU A 30 1.38 4.32 -16.79
C LEU A 30 1.04 5.77 -17.14
N GLU A 31 0.39 5.95 -18.28
CA GLU A 31 -0.10 7.26 -18.74
C GLU A 31 -1.00 7.92 -17.69
N ASP A 32 -0.92 9.24 -17.59
CA ASP A 32 -1.62 10.10 -16.62
C ASP A 32 -1.34 9.81 -15.14
N THR A 33 -0.52 8.82 -14.80
CA THR A 33 -0.35 8.40 -13.40
C THR A 33 0.31 9.46 -12.53
N LEU A 34 1.34 10.12 -13.06
CA LEU A 34 2.00 11.21 -12.36
C LEU A 34 1.03 12.37 -12.12
N GLU A 35 0.38 12.84 -13.20
CA GLU A 35 -0.53 13.98 -13.14
C GLU A 35 -1.68 13.73 -12.18
N ARG A 36 -2.38 12.60 -12.30
CA ARG A 36 -3.56 12.30 -11.46
C ARG A 36 -3.17 12.09 -9.99
N THR A 37 -2.04 11.44 -9.72
CA THR A 37 -1.57 11.26 -8.34
C THR A 37 -1.16 12.59 -7.71
N ILE A 38 -0.44 13.44 -8.45
CA ILE A 38 -0.03 14.77 -7.97
C ILE A 38 -1.25 15.68 -7.78
N SER A 39 -2.20 15.70 -8.72
CA SER A 39 -3.45 16.44 -8.62
C SER A 39 -4.27 16.06 -7.38
N THR A 40 -4.21 14.79 -6.97
CA THR A 40 -4.86 14.33 -5.72
C THR A 40 -4.25 14.99 -4.48
N ILE A 41 -2.93 15.20 -4.47
CA ILE A 41 -2.24 15.92 -3.38
C ILE A 41 -2.50 17.43 -3.49
N ALA A 42 -2.35 17.99 -4.70
CA ALA A 42 -2.49 19.42 -4.94
C ALA A 42 -3.89 19.95 -4.64
N GLY A 43 -4.93 19.13 -4.85
CA GLY A 43 -6.31 19.47 -4.55
C GLY A 43 -6.63 19.68 -3.07
N ASP A 44 -5.77 19.20 -2.15
CA ASP A 44 -5.96 19.34 -0.71
C ASP A 44 -4.66 19.81 -0.01
N PRO A 45 -4.63 21.06 0.51
CA PRO A 45 -3.50 21.60 1.26
C PRO A 45 -3.16 20.82 2.54
N THR A 46 -4.03 19.94 3.03
CA THR A 46 -3.79 19.10 4.21
C THR A 46 -3.14 17.77 3.90
N VAL A 47 -3.05 17.37 2.62
CA VAL A 47 -2.47 16.09 2.18
C VAL A 47 -0.98 16.22 1.89
N GLY A 48 -0.13 15.49 2.62
CA GLY A 48 1.33 15.54 2.46
C GLY A 48 1.89 14.49 1.49
N GLY A 49 1.11 13.47 1.16
CA GLY A 49 1.56 12.40 0.28
C GLY A 49 0.42 11.58 -0.32
N ALA A 50 0.70 10.94 -1.44
CA ALA A 50 -0.21 9.99 -2.07
C ALA A 50 0.55 8.78 -2.64
N SER A 51 -0.18 7.71 -2.93
CA SER A 51 0.32 6.57 -3.70
C SER A 51 -0.73 6.11 -4.70
N SER A 52 -0.30 5.67 -5.88
CA SER A 52 -1.21 5.09 -6.87
C SER A 52 -1.46 3.61 -6.59
N GLY A 53 -2.45 3.02 -7.25
CA GLY A 53 -2.64 1.58 -7.26
C GLY A 53 -1.52 0.85 -7.98
N LEU A 54 -1.15 -0.35 -7.49
CA LEU A 54 -0.18 -1.23 -8.17
C LEU A 54 -0.88 -2.33 -8.95
N THR A 55 -0.32 -2.65 -10.11
CA THR A 55 -0.56 -3.88 -10.87
C THR A 55 0.76 -4.63 -11.07
N VAL A 56 0.70 -5.92 -11.40
CA VAL A 56 1.88 -6.75 -11.63
C VAL A 56 1.98 -7.06 -13.12
N HIS A 57 3.04 -6.58 -13.80
CA HIS A 57 3.15 -6.79 -15.25
C HIS A 57 3.63 -8.20 -15.62
N ASN A 58 4.46 -8.84 -14.77
CA ASN A 58 4.90 -10.22 -14.96
C ASN A 58 3.96 -11.25 -14.29
N GLY A 59 2.69 -10.87 -14.13
CA GLY A 59 1.69 -11.64 -13.39
C GLY A 59 1.35 -12.99 -14.03
N ASN A 60 1.68 -13.21 -15.30
CA ASN A 60 1.38 -14.43 -16.04
C ASN A 60 2.58 -15.39 -16.20
N ASP A 61 3.78 -14.98 -15.78
CA ASP A 61 5.02 -15.74 -16.00
C ASP A 61 5.04 -17.09 -15.26
N THR A 62 4.57 -17.13 -14.01
CA THR A 62 4.55 -18.35 -13.19
C THR A 62 3.30 -18.43 -12.33
N VAL A 63 3.03 -19.62 -11.78
CA VAL A 63 1.96 -19.79 -10.78
C VAL A 63 2.19 -18.90 -9.55
N VAL A 64 3.45 -18.64 -9.19
CA VAL A 64 3.81 -17.75 -8.08
C VAL A 64 3.48 -16.30 -8.43
N THR A 65 3.81 -15.82 -9.64
CA THR A 65 3.48 -14.45 -10.04
C THR A 65 1.98 -14.23 -10.20
N ARG A 66 1.23 -15.24 -10.64
CA ARG A 66 -0.25 -15.22 -10.66
C ARG A 66 -0.85 -15.11 -9.27
N LEU A 67 -0.33 -15.90 -8.32
CA LEU A 67 -0.72 -15.81 -6.92
C LEU A 67 -0.38 -14.44 -6.34
N ALA A 68 0.83 -13.94 -6.59
CA ALA A 68 1.28 -12.64 -6.13
C ALA A 68 0.42 -11.50 -6.70
N ALA A 69 0.10 -11.53 -8.00
CA ALA A 69 -0.81 -10.57 -8.63
C ALA A 69 -2.19 -10.58 -7.98
N THR A 70 -2.71 -11.76 -7.63
CA THR A 70 -4.00 -11.91 -6.90
C THR A 70 -3.91 -11.32 -5.50
N VAL A 71 -2.81 -11.57 -4.78
CA VAL A 71 -2.57 -11.01 -3.43
C VAL A 71 -2.43 -9.49 -3.49
N TYR A 72 -1.67 -8.95 -4.43
CA TYR A 72 -1.54 -7.51 -4.65
C TYR A 72 -2.91 -6.89 -4.94
N TRP A 73 -3.71 -7.52 -5.79
CA TRP A 73 -5.06 -7.06 -6.08
C TRP A 73 -5.91 -7.05 -4.81
N ALA A 74 -5.99 -8.15 -4.06
CA ALA A 74 -6.80 -8.21 -2.85
C ALA A 74 -6.33 -7.23 -1.76
N GLU A 75 -5.02 -7.21 -1.47
CA GLU A 75 -4.45 -6.40 -0.38
C GLU A 75 -4.47 -4.91 -0.72
N LEU A 76 -3.89 -4.50 -1.85
CA LEU A 76 -3.85 -3.07 -2.18
C LEU A 76 -5.23 -2.52 -2.50
N TYR A 77 -6.07 -3.27 -3.23
CA TYR A 77 -7.33 -2.71 -3.68
C TYR A 77 -8.43 -2.79 -2.63
N LEU A 78 -8.70 -3.97 -2.05
CA LEU A 78 -9.80 -4.10 -1.10
C LEU A 78 -9.46 -3.42 0.23
N THR A 79 -8.21 -3.58 0.68
CA THR A 79 -7.84 -3.15 2.03
C THR A 79 -7.43 -1.68 2.05
N ARG A 80 -6.66 -1.19 1.06
CA ARG A 80 -6.15 0.19 1.08
C ARG A 80 -7.07 1.22 0.43
N SER A 81 -8.02 0.81 -0.42
CA SER A 81 -9.05 1.74 -0.93
C SER A 81 -10.06 2.13 0.15
N THR A 82 -10.28 1.29 1.16
CA THR A 82 -11.26 1.57 2.24
C THR A 82 -10.88 2.81 3.08
N PRO A 83 -9.65 2.96 3.59
CA PRO A 83 -9.23 4.18 4.30
C PRO A 83 -8.79 5.34 3.37
N ALA A 84 -8.87 5.17 2.04
CA ALA A 84 -8.44 6.21 1.11
C ALA A 84 -9.28 7.49 1.23
N CYS A 85 -10.59 7.34 1.49
CA CYS A 85 -11.50 8.48 1.66
C CYS A 85 -11.22 9.31 2.91
N THR A 86 -10.48 8.77 3.87
CA THR A 86 -10.16 9.45 5.13
C THR A 86 -8.77 10.04 5.13
N ALA A 87 -8.02 9.97 4.01
CA ALA A 87 -6.62 10.39 3.91
C ALA A 87 -5.74 9.81 5.02
N THR A 88 -5.98 8.55 5.38
CA THR A 88 -5.24 7.83 6.43
C THR A 88 -4.62 6.54 5.88
N SER A 89 -4.15 6.57 4.63
CA SER A 89 -3.37 5.46 4.09
C SER A 89 -2.15 5.23 4.97
N ASP A 90 -2.01 4.03 5.50
CA ASP A 90 -0.99 3.70 6.51
C ASP A 90 0.36 3.33 5.89
N CYS A 91 0.46 3.36 4.56
CA CYS A 91 1.68 3.16 3.80
C CYS A 91 1.54 3.85 2.42
N GLN A 92 2.64 4.35 1.87
CA GLN A 92 2.78 4.75 0.47
C GLN A 92 3.77 3.79 -0.18
N SER A 93 3.33 2.93 -1.08
CA SER A 93 4.19 1.86 -1.62
C SER A 93 5.33 2.43 -2.46
N GLY A 94 6.59 2.06 -2.17
CA GLY A 94 7.81 2.53 -2.84
C GLY A 94 7.78 2.65 -4.37
N PRO A 95 7.18 1.68 -5.10
CA PRO A 95 6.98 1.76 -6.55
C PRO A 95 6.22 3.01 -7.05
N CYS A 96 5.39 3.61 -6.21
CA CYS A 96 4.46 4.63 -6.65
C CYS A 96 4.07 5.60 -5.55
N THR A 97 5.01 6.47 -5.19
CA THR A 97 4.81 7.47 -4.13
C THR A 97 4.96 8.88 -4.68
N ALA A 98 4.05 9.75 -4.28
CA ALA A 98 4.13 11.19 -4.49
C ALA A 98 4.15 11.91 -3.14
N PHE A 99 4.93 12.98 -3.04
CA PHE A 99 5.07 13.79 -1.84
C PHE A 99 4.91 15.27 -2.15
N ARG A 100 4.26 16.00 -1.24
CA ARG A 100 4.45 17.44 -1.13
C ARG A 100 5.80 17.69 -0.45
N LEU A 101 6.66 18.50 -1.08
CA LEU A 101 8.05 18.66 -0.63
C LEU A 101 8.16 19.33 0.74
N SER A 102 7.25 20.25 1.06
CA SER A 102 7.16 20.86 2.40
C SER A 102 6.83 19.85 3.50
N ALA A 103 6.07 18.80 3.17
CA ALA A 103 5.77 17.71 4.10
C ALA A 103 6.96 16.74 4.22
N LEU A 104 7.57 16.38 3.09
CA LEU A 104 8.68 15.44 3.04
C LEU A 104 9.92 15.96 3.78
N SER A 105 10.28 17.23 3.59
CA SER A 105 11.47 17.84 4.22
C SER A 105 11.41 17.73 5.75
N ALA A 106 10.22 17.90 6.33
CA ALA A 106 10.01 17.84 7.78
C ALA A 106 10.13 16.43 8.38
N ILE A 107 10.03 15.38 7.57
CA ILE A 107 10.01 13.98 8.04
C ILE A 107 11.25 13.17 7.70
N LEU A 108 12.07 13.65 6.75
CA LEU A 108 13.12 12.86 6.13
C LEU A 108 14.23 12.45 7.12
N MET A 109 14.65 13.36 8.00
CA MET A 109 15.62 13.07 9.06
C MET A 109 15.08 12.11 10.13
N PRO A 110 13.89 12.33 10.71
CA PRO A 110 13.25 11.37 11.61
C PRO A 110 13.12 9.96 11.01
N TRP A 111 12.71 9.88 9.74
CA TRP A 111 12.57 8.61 9.03
C TRP A 111 13.91 7.86 8.91
N TYR A 112 14.97 8.55 8.51
CA TYR A 112 16.30 7.95 8.33
C TYR A 112 17.00 7.55 9.63
N MET A 113 16.64 8.22 10.72
CA MET A 113 17.22 8.03 12.05
C MET A 113 16.38 7.11 12.96
N GLN A 114 15.38 6.42 12.40
CA GLN A 114 14.53 5.50 13.14
C GLN A 114 15.35 4.49 13.96
N LYS A 115 14.97 4.33 15.22
CA LYS A 115 15.52 3.30 16.11
C LYS A 115 14.41 2.39 16.61
N VAL A 116 14.68 1.09 16.58
CA VAL A 116 13.83 0.04 17.14
C VAL A 116 14.62 -0.64 18.25
N PHE A 117 14.12 -0.60 19.48
CA PHE A 117 14.83 -1.11 20.67
C PHE A 117 16.28 -0.62 20.78
N GLY A 118 16.51 0.67 20.53
CA GLY A 118 17.82 1.31 20.60
C GLY A 118 18.75 1.03 19.41
N LYS A 119 18.40 0.10 18.51
CA LYS A 119 19.17 -0.20 17.31
C LYS A 119 18.63 0.58 16.12
N ARG A 120 19.53 1.15 15.33
CA ARG A 120 19.16 1.82 14.08
C ARG A 120 18.62 0.78 13.10
N MET A 121 17.46 1.06 12.51
CA MET A 121 16.91 0.21 11.48
C MET A 121 17.68 0.46 10.17
N ILE A 122 18.24 -0.59 9.57
CA ILE A 122 19.04 -0.48 8.34
C ILE A 122 18.12 -0.38 7.10
N VAL A 123 16.91 -0.93 7.19
CA VAL A 123 15.92 -0.90 6.11
C VAL A 123 14.99 0.28 6.36
N ASN A 124 15.08 1.29 5.49
CA ASN A 124 14.15 2.40 5.51
C ASN A 124 12.83 1.92 4.91
N GLU A 125 11.80 1.76 5.73
CA GLU A 125 10.51 1.24 5.29
C GLU A 125 9.58 2.39 4.91
N ASP A 126 8.90 2.22 3.78
CA ASP A 126 7.88 3.13 3.24
C ASP A 126 6.79 3.46 4.28
N ARG A 127 6.45 2.46 5.08
CA ARG A 127 5.47 2.57 6.15
C ARG A 127 5.89 3.59 7.20
N HIS A 128 7.17 3.59 7.60
CA HIS A 128 7.65 4.54 8.59
C HIS A 128 7.67 5.97 8.04
N LEU A 129 7.98 6.14 6.75
CA LEU A 129 7.89 7.44 6.08
C LEU A 129 6.46 7.98 6.17
N THR A 130 5.49 7.11 5.85
CA THR A 130 4.06 7.41 5.91
C THR A 130 3.58 7.73 7.31
N THR A 131 4.00 6.95 8.32
CA THR A 131 3.68 7.24 9.73
C THR A 131 4.20 8.62 10.15
N ASN A 132 5.40 9.02 9.70
CA ASN A 132 5.94 10.33 10.04
C ASN A 132 5.13 11.49 9.44
N LEU A 133 4.51 11.30 8.25
CA LEU A 133 3.54 12.26 7.69
C LEU A 133 2.30 12.34 8.58
N LEU A 134 1.66 11.19 8.84
CA LEU A 134 0.41 11.11 9.61
C LEU A 134 0.57 11.67 11.03
N VAL A 135 1.68 11.35 11.71
CA VAL A 135 1.98 11.87 13.06
C VAL A 135 2.14 13.39 13.09
N ARG A 136 2.56 14.00 11.98
CA ARG A 136 2.66 15.46 11.83
C ARG A 136 1.35 16.11 11.39
N GLY A 137 0.27 15.35 11.24
CA GLY A 137 -1.04 15.85 10.85
C GLY A 137 -1.25 15.97 9.34
N TRP A 138 -0.32 15.47 8.52
CA TRP A 138 -0.53 15.39 7.08
C TRP A 138 -1.44 14.23 6.72
N GLY A 139 -2.41 14.47 5.84
CA GLY A 139 -3.17 13.41 5.19
C GLY A 139 -2.31 12.62 4.20
N VAL A 140 -2.59 11.32 4.07
CA VAL A 140 -1.97 10.44 3.08
C VAL A 140 -3.05 9.69 2.31
N VAL A 141 -3.06 9.86 0.99
CA VAL A 141 -4.13 9.35 0.12
C VAL A 141 -3.64 8.15 -0.71
N PHE A 142 -4.55 7.23 -0.99
CA PHE A 142 -4.33 6.15 -1.96
C PHE A 142 -5.24 6.39 -3.17
N ALA A 143 -4.65 6.77 -4.30
CA ALA A 143 -5.32 7.01 -5.57
C ALA A 143 -5.57 5.66 -6.27
N SER A 144 -6.71 5.04 -5.95
CA SER A 144 -7.07 3.69 -6.41
C SER A 144 -7.39 3.60 -7.91
N ASP A 145 -7.70 4.74 -8.52
CA ASP A 145 -8.12 4.94 -9.92
C ASP A 145 -6.94 5.20 -10.87
N VAL A 146 -5.73 5.29 -10.31
CA VAL A 146 -4.48 5.56 -10.99
C VAL A 146 -3.53 4.39 -10.81
N LEU A 147 -2.78 3.98 -11.83
CA LEU A 147 -2.04 2.71 -11.80
C LEU A 147 -0.57 2.83 -12.19
N THR A 148 0.26 2.06 -11.49
CA THR A 148 1.64 1.72 -11.84
C THR A 148 1.78 0.21 -11.94
N ALA A 149 2.63 -0.27 -12.84
CA ALA A 149 2.92 -1.70 -12.97
C ALA A 149 4.30 -2.02 -12.42
N THR A 150 4.41 -2.97 -11.51
CA THR A 150 5.67 -3.38 -10.86
C THR A 150 5.95 -4.87 -11.12
N GLU A 151 7.21 -5.27 -10.99
CA GLU A 151 7.62 -6.66 -11.05
C GLU A 151 7.36 -7.38 -9.71
N THR A 152 6.99 -8.65 -9.78
CA THR A 152 6.94 -9.53 -8.60
C THR A 152 7.89 -10.72 -8.73
N PRO A 153 8.43 -11.27 -7.63
CA PRO A 153 9.35 -12.40 -7.71
C PRO A 153 8.72 -13.65 -8.33
N THR A 154 9.43 -14.28 -9.27
CA THR A 154 8.96 -15.48 -10.00
C THR A 154 9.04 -16.78 -9.20
N THR A 155 9.77 -16.79 -8.08
CA THR A 155 9.98 -17.98 -7.24
C THR A 155 9.36 -17.83 -5.86
N ALA A 156 8.77 -18.92 -5.35
CA ALA A 156 8.07 -18.94 -4.07
C ALA A 156 8.98 -18.49 -2.90
N THR A 157 10.24 -18.90 -2.89
CA THR A 157 11.20 -18.51 -1.84
C THR A 157 11.46 -17.00 -1.83
N ARG A 158 11.62 -16.37 -3.00
CA ARG A 158 11.83 -14.91 -3.08
C ARG A 158 10.57 -14.16 -2.69
N TRP A 159 9.41 -14.61 -3.18
CA TRP A 159 8.11 -14.03 -2.84
C TRP A 159 7.83 -14.12 -1.33
N LEU A 160 8.02 -15.28 -0.70
CA LEU A 160 7.83 -15.44 0.75
C LEU A 160 8.76 -14.54 1.57
N ARG A 161 10.03 -14.41 1.17
CA ARG A 161 10.97 -13.49 1.85
C ARG A 161 10.49 -12.03 1.76
N GLN A 162 9.92 -11.64 0.62
CA GLN A 162 9.32 -10.32 0.44
C GLN A 162 8.10 -10.13 1.37
N GLN A 163 7.18 -11.10 1.43
CA GLN A 163 6.02 -11.05 2.33
C GLN A 163 6.41 -10.96 3.80
N VAL A 164 7.38 -11.76 4.25
CA VAL A 164 7.88 -11.72 5.64
C VAL A 164 8.52 -10.37 5.96
N ARG A 165 9.26 -9.77 5.01
CA ARG A 165 9.85 -8.44 5.19
C ARG A 165 8.75 -7.39 5.42
N TRP A 166 7.71 -7.39 4.60
CA TRP A 166 6.60 -6.44 4.71
C TRP A 166 5.76 -6.65 5.97
N ALA A 167 5.46 -7.90 6.32
CA ALA A 167 4.76 -8.23 7.56
C ALA A 167 5.55 -7.72 8.77
N ARG A 168 6.86 -7.96 8.81
CA ARG A 168 7.74 -7.48 9.88
C ARG A 168 7.71 -5.95 9.98
N ALA A 169 7.87 -5.23 8.86
CA ALA A 169 7.80 -3.76 8.85
C ALA A 169 6.46 -3.24 9.37
N THR A 170 5.39 -3.92 8.98
CA THR A 170 4.01 -3.60 9.37
C THR A 170 3.78 -3.75 10.88
N HIS A 171 4.20 -4.86 11.48
CA HIS A 171 4.07 -5.05 12.93
C HIS A 171 5.00 -4.13 13.73
N ILE A 172 6.25 -3.96 13.29
CA ILE A 172 7.20 -3.03 13.95
C ILE A 172 6.57 -1.64 14.05
N GLU A 173 6.09 -1.10 12.93
CA GLU A 173 5.57 0.26 12.93
C GLU A 173 4.30 0.40 13.77
N SER A 174 3.42 -0.61 13.71
CA SER A 174 2.16 -0.61 14.46
C SER A 174 2.38 -0.61 15.97
N LEU A 175 3.41 -1.33 16.43
CA LEU A 175 3.76 -1.44 17.85
C LEU A 175 4.59 -0.25 18.34
N LEU A 176 5.43 0.35 17.48
CA LEU A 176 6.26 1.50 17.86
C LEU A 176 5.48 2.80 17.91
N VAL A 177 4.50 2.99 17.01
CA VAL A 177 3.75 4.25 16.89
C VAL A 177 2.24 4.00 16.90
N PRO A 178 1.67 3.31 17.91
CA PRO A 178 0.25 2.98 17.94
C PRO A 178 -0.64 4.23 17.98
N ARG A 179 -0.11 5.34 18.51
CA ARG A 179 -0.81 6.64 18.55
C ARG A 179 -1.25 7.14 17.17
N VAL A 180 -0.55 6.77 16.09
CA VAL A 180 -0.90 7.24 14.73
C VAL A 180 -2.33 6.84 14.38
N TYR A 181 -2.74 5.65 14.80
CA TYR A 181 -4.08 5.12 14.54
C TYR A 181 -5.15 5.77 15.40
N ALA A 182 -4.81 6.19 16.61
CA ALA A 182 -5.73 6.90 17.52
C ALA A 182 -5.88 8.39 17.17
N MET A 183 -4.84 9.01 16.61
CA MET A 183 -4.84 10.42 16.18
C MET A 183 -5.46 10.62 14.80
N SER A 184 -5.47 9.55 13.99
CA SER A 184 -6.09 9.53 12.66
C SER A 184 -7.61 9.32 12.74
N HIS A 185 -8.27 9.35 11.59
CA HIS A 185 -9.69 9.01 11.49
C HIS A 185 -9.99 7.61 12.09
N PRO A 186 -11.14 7.39 12.77
CA PRO A 186 -11.47 6.12 13.42
C PRO A 186 -11.40 4.87 12.50
N MET A 187 -11.55 5.06 11.19
CA MET A 187 -11.38 4.00 10.20
C MET A 187 -9.94 3.45 10.15
N ALA A 188 -8.93 4.30 10.36
CA ALA A 188 -7.54 3.89 10.44
C ALA A 188 -7.29 3.01 11.68
N PHE A 189 -7.87 3.39 12.83
CA PHE A 189 -7.84 2.57 14.04
C PHE A 189 -8.49 1.21 13.81
N PHE A 190 -9.69 1.20 13.24
CA PHE A 190 -10.40 -0.04 12.96
C PHE A 190 -9.66 -0.96 11.98
N ALA A 191 -9.06 -0.39 10.93
CA ALA A 191 -8.23 -1.13 9.98
C ALA A 191 -6.99 -1.74 10.66
N ALA A 192 -6.28 -0.96 11.49
CA ALA A 192 -5.13 -1.43 12.24
C ALA A 192 -5.51 -2.50 13.27
N ALA A 193 -6.60 -2.31 14.02
CA ALA A 193 -7.10 -3.27 15.00
C ALA A 193 -7.47 -4.60 14.32
N ARG A 194 -8.18 -4.57 13.18
CA ARG A 194 -8.49 -5.78 12.41
C ARG A 194 -7.22 -6.51 11.97
N ARG A 195 -6.21 -5.78 11.52
CA ARG A 195 -4.94 -6.33 11.04
C ARG A 195 -4.14 -7.01 12.16
N GLU A 196 -4.07 -6.41 13.33
CA GLU A 196 -3.28 -6.95 14.46
C GLU A 196 -4.04 -8.01 15.27
N PHE A 197 -5.31 -7.77 15.59
CA PHE A 197 -6.10 -8.70 16.41
C PHE A 197 -6.73 -9.83 15.60
N GLY A 198 -6.96 -9.66 14.29
CA GLY A 198 -7.58 -10.69 13.45
C GLY A 198 -6.85 -12.04 13.50
N PRO A 199 -5.54 -12.08 13.20
CA PRO A 199 -4.74 -13.31 13.29
C PRO A 199 -4.69 -13.88 14.72
N LEU A 200 -4.63 -13.03 15.74
CA LEU A 200 -4.62 -13.45 17.15
C LEU A 200 -5.94 -14.15 17.52
N VAL A 201 -7.08 -13.54 17.18
CA VAL A 201 -8.42 -14.07 17.43
C VAL A 201 -8.60 -15.40 16.69
N ALA A 202 -8.14 -15.49 15.44
CA ALA A 202 -8.16 -16.74 14.67
C ALA A 202 -7.31 -17.83 15.34
N ALA A 203 -6.09 -17.52 15.78
CA ALA A 203 -5.21 -18.46 16.46
C ALA A 203 -5.83 -18.97 17.78
N VAL A 204 -6.38 -18.07 18.59
CA VAL A 204 -7.08 -18.42 19.84
C VAL A 204 -8.29 -19.31 19.57
N ALA A 205 -9.09 -19.00 18.54
CA ALA A 205 -10.25 -19.81 18.18
C ALA A 205 -9.86 -21.23 17.71
N VAL A 206 -8.78 -21.36 16.93
CA VAL A 206 -8.25 -22.66 16.49
C VAL A 206 -7.74 -23.47 17.68
N LEU A 207 -6.94 -22.86 18.56
CA LEU A 207 -6.42 -23.52 19.76
C LEU A 207 -7.56 -23.94 20.71
N TRP A 208 -8.55 -23.08 20.90
CA TRP A 208 -9.73 -23.38 21.70
C TRP A 208 -10.49 -24.58 21.16
N TYR A 209 -10.76 -24.60 19.84
CA TYR A 209 -11.42 -25.71 19.19
C TYR A 209 -10.63 -27.01 19.31
N PHE A 210 -9.30 -26.95 19.12
CA PHE A 210 -8.43 -28.12 19.27
C PHE A 210 -8.44 -28.70 20.69
N LEU A 211 -8.44 -27.85 21.72
CA LEU A 211 -8.38 -28.27 23.12
C LEU A 211 -9.73 -28.69 23.71
N THR A 212 -10.83 -28.05 23.31
CA THR A 212 -12.15 -28.24 23.92
C THR A 212 -13.17 -28.92 23.01
N SER A 213 -12.87 -29.07 21.72
CA SER A 213 -13.82 -29.47 20.66
C SER A 213 -15.05 -28.54 20.53
N GLN A 214 -15.03 -27.37 21.18
CA GLN A 214 -16.10 -26.38 21.10
C GLN A 214 -15.73 -25.23 20.18
N LYS A 215 -16.72 -24.67 19.49
CA LYS A 215 -16.53 -23.53 18.58
C LYS A 215 -16.57 -22.23 19.39
N LEU A 216 -15.47 -21.48 19.41
CA LEU A 216 -15.39 -20.17 20.07
C LEU A 216 -16.07 -19.06 19.25
N LEU A 217 -15.94 -19.14 17.92
CA LEU A 217 -16.45 -18.13 17.00
C LEU A 217 -17.53 -18.75 16.11
N TYR A 218 -18.64 -18.05 15.97
CA TYR A 218 -19.66 -18.37 14.99
C TYR A 218 -19.35 -17.66 13.67
N PHE A 219 -19.21 -18.44 12.60
CA PHE A 219 -18.96 -17.91 11.27
C PHE A 219 -20.27 -17.92 10.46
N SER A 220 -20.81 -16.74 10.20
CA SER A 220 -22.02 -16.59 9.40
C SER A 220 -21.66 -16.50 7.92
N TYR A 221 -21.92 -17.58 7.18
CA TYR A 221 -21.77 -17.58 5.73
C TYR A 221 -22.53 -16.44 5.03
N PRO A 222 -23.80 -16.12 5.35
CA PRO A 222 -24.48 -15.01 4.69
C PRO A 222 -23.84 -13.65 4.99
N ASP A 223 -23.32 -13.40 6.19
CA ASP A 223 -22.57 -12.17 6.51
C ASP A 223 -21.27 -12.09 5.69
N LEU A 224 -20.53 -13.20 5.56
CA LEU A 224 -19.33 -13.24 4.72
C LEU A 224 -19.65 -12.90 3.27
N PHE A 225 -20.64 -13.57 2.66
CA PHE A 225 -21.01 -13.33 1.27
C PHE A 225 -21.54 -11.91 1.05
N LEU A 226 -22.30 -11.37 2.00
CA LEU A 226 -22.77 -9.98 1.96
C LEU A 226 -21.60 -8.99 1.99
N ARG A 227 -20.62 -9.17 2.89
CA ARG A 227 -19.43 -8.30 2.97
C ARG A 227 -18.59 -8.37 1.71
N ILE A 228 -18.37 -9.57 1.17
CA ILE A 228 -17.67 -9.76 -0.10
C ILE A 228 -18.44 -9.04 -1.22
N GLY A 229 -19.76 -9.24 -1.30
CA GLY A 229 -20.62 -8.60 -2.29
C GLY A 229 -20.57 -7.08 -2.22
N ILE A 230 -20.81 -6.48 -1.05
CA ILE A 230 -20.78 -5.02 -0.85
C ILE A 230 -19.42 -4.45 -1.20
N THR A 231 -18.33 -5.06 -0.72
CA THR A 231 -16.97 -4.57 -0.97
C THR A 231 -16.64 -4.66 -2.46
N THR A 232 -17.05 -5.74 -3.13
CA THR A 232 -16.85 -5.92 -4.57
C THR A 232 -17.64 -4.88 -5.37
N VAL A 233 -18.93 -4.68 -5.06
CA VAL A 233 -19.79 -3.71 -5.74
C VAL A 233 -19.29 -2.28 -5.54
N TYR A 234 -18.97 -1.89 -4.30
CA TYR A 234 -18.39 -0.57 -4.01
C TYR A 234 -17.14 -0.31 -4.84
N ASN A 235 -16.25 -1.29 -4.92
CA ASN A 235 -15.01 -1.18 -5.65
C ASN A 235 -15.23 -1.08 -7.17
N ILE A 236 -16.08 -1.93 -7.76
CA ILE A 236 -16.43 -1.87 -9.18
C ILE A 236 -17.00 -0.49 -9.55
N LEU A 237 -17.89 0.05 -8.73
CA LEU A 237 -18.49 1.37 -8.95
C LEU A 237 -17.47 2.50 -8.81
N ARG A 238 -16.51 2.38 -7.88
CA ARG A 238 -15.54 3.43 -7.60
C ARG A 238 -14.37 3.45 -8.59
N ASN A 239 -14.00 2.32 -9.19
CA ASN A 239 -12.87 2.24 -10.13
C ASN A 239 -13.18 1.34 -11.35
N PRO A 240 -14.06 1.76 -12.27
CA PRO A 240 -14.50 0.96 -13.41
C PRO A 240 -13.37 0.66 -14.42
N ASP A 241 -12.39 1.56 -14.55
CA ASP A 241 -11.33 1.46 -15.57
C ASP A 241 -10.35 0.31 -15.30
N ARG A 242 -10.26 -0.16 -14.05
CA ARG A 242 -9.38 -1.26 -13.65
C ARG A 242 -9.84 -2.61 -14.19
N LEU A 243 -11.15 -2.82 -14.32
CA LEU A 243 -11.71 -4.01 -14.98
C LEU A 243 -11.36 -4.01 -16.46
N ARG A 244 -11.42 -2.84 -17.11
CA ARG A 244 -11.06 -2.70 -18.52
C ARG A 244 -9.57 -2.98 -18.74
N LEU A 245 -8.69 -2.49 -17.86
CA LEU A 245 -7.26 -2.78 -17.91
C LEU A 245 -6.90 -4.24 -17.58
N ALA A 246 -7.59 -4.87 -16.62
CA ALA A 246 -7.44 -6.31 -16.37
C ALA A 246 -7.87 -7.16 -17.57
N LEU A 247 -8.90 -6.71 -18.29
CA LEU A 247 -9.39 -7.36 -19.51
C LEU A 247 -8.55 -7.01 -20.76
N SER A 248 -7.97 -5.81 -20.84
CA SER A 248 -7.14 -5.38 -21.98
C SER A 248 -5.68 -5.83 -21.89
N CYS A 249 -5.16 -6.08 -20.69
CA CYS A 249 -3.88 -6.75 -20.51
C CYS A 249 -3.93 -8.19 -21.05
N HIS A 250 -5.12 -8.80 -21.14
CA HIS A 250 -5.32 -10.03 -21.89
C HIS A 250 -5.26 -9.83 -23.42
N SER A 251 -5.71 -8.69 -23.96
CA SER A 251 -5.73 -8.45 -25.41
C SER A 251 -4.42 -7.90 -26.00
N HIS A 252 -3.61 -7.18 -25.21
CA HIS A 252 -2.31 -6.66 -25.69
C HIS A 252 -1.19 -7.70 -25.69
N LEU A 253 -1.37 -8.84 -25.03
CA LEU A 253 -0.43 -9.97 -25.06
C LEU A 253 -0.67 -10.94 -26.23
N GLU A 254 -1.78 -10.83 -26.97
CA GLU A 254 -2.06 -11.67 -28.15
C GLU A 254 -1.54 -11.09 -29.48
N PHE A 255 -1.05 -9.84 -29.50
CA PHE A 255 -0.54 -9.19 -30.72
C PHE A 255 0.99 -9.11 -30.82
N GLY A 256 1.72 -9.79 -29.92
CA GLY A 256 3.20 -9.76 -29.90
C GLY A 256 3.89 -10.94 -30.59
N ASP A 257 3.16 -11.92 -31.13
CA ASP A 257 3.73 -13.23 -31.52
C ASP A 257 3.61 -13.55 -33.02
N ASN A 258 3.52 -12.53 -33.89
CA ASN A 258 3.32 -12.76 -35.32
C ASN A 258 4.07 -11.80 -36.26
N ASP A 259 5.32 -11.46 -35.93
CA ASP A 259 6.29 -10.93 -36.89
C ASP A 259 7.69 -11.47 -36.57
N GLY A 260 8.05 -12.56 -37.25
CA GLY A 260 9.36 -13.24 -37.20
C GLY A 260 9.43 -14.35 -38.25
#